data_AF-M0QWA7-F1
#
_entry.id   AF-M0QWA7-F1
#
_cell.length_a   1.000
_cell.length_b   1.000
_cell.length_c   1.000
_cell.angle_alpha   90.00
_cell.angle_beta   90.00
_cell.angle_gamma   90.00
#
_symmetry.space_group_name_H-M   'P 1'
#
loop_
_entity.id
_entity.type
_entity.pdbx_description
1 polymer ?
#
loop_
_entity_poly.entity_id
_entity_poly.type
_entity_poly.pdbx_seq_one_letter_code
_entity_poly.pdbx_strand_id
1 'polypeptide(L)'
;MLGPHSLLLALAGLFFLGSAVSQECTKYKVSSCRDCIQSGPGCSWCQKLNFTGPGEPDSLRCDTRAQLLLKGCPADDIMDPRSIANPEFDQRGQRKQLSPQKVTLYLRPGQAAAFNVTFRRAKGYPIDLYYLMDLSYSMLDDLNNVKKLGGDLLQALNEITESGRIGFGSFVDKTVLPFVNTHPEKLRNPCPNKEKACQPPFAFRHVLKLTDNSNQFQTEVGKQLISGNLDAPEGGLDAIMQVAACPEEIGWRNVTRLLVFATDDGFHFAGDGKLGAILTPNDGRCHLEDNMYKRSNEFDYPSVGQLAHKLSESNIQPIFAVTKKMVKTYEKLTEIIPKSAVGELSDDSSNVVQLIKNAYYKLSSRVFLDHSTLPDTLKVTYDSFCSNGASSIGKSRGDCDGVQINNPVTFQVKVMASECIQEQSFVIRALGFTDTVTVQVRPQCECQCRDQSREQSLCGGKGVMECGICRSGFLQLWQM
;
A
#
# COMPACT_ATOMS: atom_id res chain seq x y z
N MET A 1 7.14 64.37 8.43
CA MET A 1 6.29 63.85 7.35
C MET A 1 6.65 62.39 7.13
N LEU A 2 5.68 61.51 7.36
CA LEU A 2 5.63 60.03 7.21
C LEU A 2 6.98 59.27 7.10
N GLY A 3 7.29 58.51 8.15
CA GLY A 3 8.53 57.75 8.32
C GLY A 3 8.61 56.41 7.58
N PRO A 4 9.78 55.76 7.59
CA PRO A 4 10.14 54.60 6.77
C PRO A 4 9.37 53.30 7.07
N HIS A 5 8.48 53.29 8.07
CA HIS A 5 7.57 52.17 8.35
C HIS A 5 6.40 52.06 7.36
N SER A 6 6.07 53.12 6.62
CA SER A 6 4.95 53.07 5.65
C SER A 6 5.32 52.42 4.30
N LEU A 7 6.60 52.32 3.95
CA LEU A 7 7.01 51.59 2.73
C LEU A 7 7.09 50.06 2.92
N LEU A 8 7.38 49.59 4.13
CA LEU A 8 7.44 48.15 4.44
C LEU A 8 6.05 47.49 4.49
N LEU A 9 5.02 48.23 4.90
CA LEU A 9 3.63 47.77 4.86
C LEU A 9 3.06 47.70 3.43
N ALA A 10 3.54 48.56 2.51
CA ALA A 10 3.16 48.49 1.10
C ALA A 10 3.82 47.30 0.36
N LEU A 11 5.04 46.91 0.75
CA LEU A 11 5.74 45.74 0.19
C LEU A 11 5.25 44.41 0.79
N ALA A 12 4.75 44.39 2.03
CA ALA A 12 4.12 43.21 2.62
C ALA A 12 2.72 42.90 2.04
N GLY A 13 2.04 43.89 1.46
CA GLY A 13 0.76 43.70 0.76
C GLY A 13 0.85 43.02 -0.61
N LEU A 14 2.05 42.94 -1.20
CA LEU A 14 2.28 42.39 -2.54
C LEU A 14 2.68 40.90 -2.56
N PHE A 15 2.94 40.29 -1.39
CA PHE A 15 3.29 38.86 -1.28
C PHE A 15 2.11 37.93 -0.93
N PHE A 16 0.88 38.46 -0.83
CA PHE A 16 -0.36 37.67 -0.66
C PHE A 16 -1.17 37.50 -1.95
N LEU A 17 -0.55 37.69 -3.12
CA LEU A 17 -1.10 37.20 -4.37
C LEU A 17 -0.78 35.70 -4.47
N GLY A 18 -1.58 34.90 -3.76
CA GLY A 18 -1.73 33.49 -4.08
C GLY A 18 -1.95 33.36 -5.58
N SER A 19 -1.23 32.46 -6.22
CA SER A 19 -1.25 32.22 -7.65
C SER A 19 -2.69 32.02 -8.11
N ALA A 20 -3.33 33.09 -8.60
CA ALA A 20 -4.58 32.99 -9.32
C ALA A 20 -4.23 32.35 -10.65
N VAL A 21 -4.25 31.01 -10.69
CA VAL A 21 -4.18 30.26 -11.94
C VAL A 21 -5.31 30.82 -12.80
N SER A 22 -4.96 31.52 -13.88
CA SER A 22 -5.91 31.94 -14.90
C SER A 22 -6.69 30.69 -15.29
N GLN A 23 -7.99 30.64 -14.96
CA GLN A 23 -8.82 29.50 -15.34
C GLN A 23 -8.98 29.57 -16.85
N GLU A 24 -8.19 28.77 -17.57
CA GLU A 24 -8.31 28.64 -19.02
C GLU A 24 -9.42 27.64 -19.37
N CYS A 25 -10.20 27.96 -20.41
CA CYS A 25 -11.20 27.05 -20.98
C CYS A 25 -10.90 26.88 -22.47
N THR A 26 -10.22 25.79 -22.82
CA THR A 26 -9.94 25.43 -24.22
C THR A 26 -11.09 24.62 -24.77
N LYS A 27 -11.86 25.22 -25.68
CA LYS A 27 -13.05 24.60 -26.28
C LYS A 27 -12.66 23.63 -27.38
N TYR A 28 -13.12 22.37 -27.30
CA TYR A 28 -12.97 21.41 -28.38
C TYR A 28 -14.32 20.73 -28.68
N LYS A 29 -14.88 20.96 -29.87
CA LYS A 29 -16.14 20.34 -30.36
C LYS A 29 -17.30 20.37 -29.35
N VAL A 30 -17.55 21.54 -28.73
CA VAL A 30 -18.60 21.68 -27.72
C VAL A 30 -19.96 21.81 -28.38
N SER A 31 -20.83 20.81 -28.18
CA SER A 31 -22.23 20.80 -28.65
C SER A 31 -23.26 20.71 -27.53
N SER A 32 -22.82 20.31 -26.34
CA SER A 32 -23.66 20.12 -25.16
C SER A 32 -22.96 20.61 -23.89
N CYS A 33 -23.73 20.73 -22.80
CA CYS A 33 -23.19 21.06 -21.49
C CYS A 33 -22.13 20.04 -21.05
N ARG A 34 -22.38 18.74 -21.28
CA ARG A 34 -21.42 17.67 -20.98
C ARG A 34 -20.09 17.85 -21.73
N ASP A 35 -20.13 18.13 -23.03
CA ASP A 35 -18.90 18.35 -23.83
C ASP A 35 -18.10 19.56 -23.29
N CYS A 36 -18.81 20.59 -22.82
CA CYS A 36 -18.19 21.76 -22.19
C CYS A 36 -17.46 21.39 -20.90
N ILE A 37 -18.08 20.62 -20.01
CA ILE A 37 -17.47 20.19 -18.74
C ILE A 37 -16.28 19.27 -18.98
N GLN A 38 -16.34 18.43 -20.03
CA GLN A 38 -15.23 17.57 -20.45
C GLN A 38 -14.04 18.34 -21.04
N SER A 39 -14.28 19.52 -21.62
CA SER A 39 -13.24 20.32 -22.26
C SER A 39 -12.17 20.82 -21.28
N GLY A 40 -12.51 20.98 -20.00
CA GLY A 40 -11.52 21.26 -18.97
C GLY A 40 -12.11 21.73 -17.64
N PRO A 41 -11.30 21.79 -16.57
CA PRO A 41 -11.73 22.16 -15.22
C PRO A 41 -12.09 23.65 -15.06
N GLY A 42 -11.67 24.51 -16.00
CA GLY A 42 -12.00 25.94 -16.03
C GLY A 42 -13.26 26.28 -16.83
N CYS A 43 -13.86 25.33 -17.53
CA CYS A 43 -15.04 25.55 -18.37
C CYS A 43 -16.34 25.56 -17.58
N SER A 44 -17.30 26.37 -17.99
CA SER A 44 -18.65 26.39 -17.40
C SER A 44 -19.66 26.60 -18.52
N TRP A 45 -20.92 26.25 -18.27
CA TRP A 45 -21.98 26.32 -19.27
C TRP A 45 -23.12 27.24 -18.84
N CYS A 46 -23.60 28.11 -19.72
CA CYS A 46 -24.76 28.96 -19.46
C CYS A 46 -26.08 28.27 -19.90
N GLN A 47 -26.95 27.97 -18.93
CA GLN A 47 -28.27 27.37 -19.18
C GLN A 47 -29.39 28.37 -19.51
N LYS A 48 -29.10 29.68 -19.53
CA LYS A 48 -30.10 30.74 -19.80
C LYS A 48 -30.73 30.55 -21.19
N LEU A 49 -32.06 30.61 -21.26
CA LEU A 49 -32.79 30.59 -22.54
C LEU A 49 -32.49 31.84 -23.37
N ASN A 50 -32.46 31.70 -24.69
CA ASN A 50 -32.16 32.78 -25.64
C ASN A 50 -30.87 33.56 -25.30
N PHE A 51 -29.86 32.86 -24.77
CA PHE A 51 -28.55 33.45 -24.47
C PHE A 51 -27.72 33.70 -25.73
N THR A 52 -27.82 32.81 -26.71
CA THR A 52 -27.17 32.95 -28.02
C THR A 52 -28.04 33.76 -28.97
N GLY A 53 -27.43 34.73 -29.67
CA GLY A 53 -28.10 35.54 -30.68
C GLY A 53 -28.33 34.79 -32.00
N PRO A 54 -29.17 35.33 -32.91
CA PRO A 54 -29.34 34.76 -34.24
C PRO A 54 -28.01 34.65 -35.00
N GLY A 55 -27.64 33.44 -35.43
CA GLY A 55 -26.39 33.16 -36.14
C GLY A 55 -25.18 32.89 -35.25
N GLU A 56 -25.31 33.01 -33.93
CA GLU A 56 -24.25 32.64 -32.99
C GLU A 56 -24.30 31.14 -32.65
N PRO A 57 -23.16 30.45 -32.56
CA PRO A 57 -23.14 29.04 -32.21
C PRO A 57 -23.38 28.82 -30.71
N ASP A 58 -24.05 27.73 -30.35
CA ASP A 58 -24.26 27.32 -28.94
C ASP A 58 -22.96 27.02 -28.19
N SER A 59 -21.83 26.84 -28.88
CA SER A 59 -20.51 26.76 -28.27
C SER A 59 -20.13 28.03 -27.47
N LEU A 60 -20.77 29.18 -27.71
CA LEU A 60 -20.60 30.40 -26.93
C LEU A 60 -21.16 30.30 -25.51
N ARG A 61 -22.05 29.34 -25.23
CA ARG A 61 -22.55 29.03 -23.88
C ARG A 61 -21.47 28.39 -23.02
N CYS A 62 -20.41 27.85 -23.63
CA CYS A 62 -19.27 27.29 -22.95
C CYS A 62 -18.13 28.30 -22.88
N ASP A 63 -17.78 28.73 -21.68
CA ASP A 63 -16.60 29.56 -21.46
C ASP A 63 -16.21 29.53 -19.98
N THR A 64 -15.18 30.27 -19.60
CA THR A 64 -14.86 30.50 -18.19
C THR A 64 -16.01 31.23 -17.50
N ARG A 65 -16.19 30.99 -16.19
CA ARG A 65 -17.23 31.66 -15.39
C ARG A 65 -17.19 33.19 -15.54
N ALA A 66 -16.00 33.79 -15.57
CA ALA A 66 -15.82 35.23 -15.72
C ALA A 66 -16.34 35.75 -17.08
N GLN A 67 -16.03 35.03 -18.17
CA GLN A 67 -16.50 35.41 -19.51
C GLN A 67 -18.01 35.24 -19.67
N LEU A 68 -18.61 34.21 -19.07
CA LEU A 68 -20.06 34.03 -19.09
C LEU A 68 -20.80 35.14 -18.34
N LEU A 69 -20.28 35.58 -17.19
CA LEU A 69 -20.82 36.72 -16.45
C LEU A 69 -20.71 38.01 -17.26
N LEU A 70 -19.55 38.24 -17.91
CA LEU A 70 -19.33 39.40 -18.78
C LEU A 70 -20.32 39.44 -19.95
N LYS A 71 -20.66 38.28 -20.52
CA LYS A 71 -21.66 38.13 -21.58
C LYS A 71 -23.12 38.18 -21.10
N GLY A 72 -23.36 38.42 -19.80
CA GLY A 72 -24.71 38.58 -19.26
C GLY A 72 -25.43 37.27 -18.93
N CYS A 73 -24.69 36.18 -18.70
CA CYS A 73 -25.25 34.97 -18.10
C CYS A 73 -25.45 35.19 -16.59
N PRO A 74 -26.67 35.00 -16.04
CA PRO A 74 -26.91 35.07 -14.60
C PRO A 74 -26.06 34.04 -13.85
N ALA A 75 -25.58 34.41 -12.65
CA ALA A 75 -24.72 33.53 -11.85
C ALA A 75 -25.36 32.17 -11.53
N ASP A 76 -26.68 32.13 -11.33
CA ASP A 76 -27.49 30.95 -11.03
C ASP A 76 -27.79 30.08 -12.26
N ASP A 77 -27.50 30.60 -13.46
CA ASP A 77 -27.65 29.89 -14.72
C ASP A 77 -26.30 29.36 -15.24
N ILE A 78 -25.20 29.57 -14.49
CA ILE A 78 -23.89 29.02 -14.83
C ILE A 78 -23.73 27.65 -14.18
N MET A 79 -23.73 26.61 -15.01
CA MET A 79 -23.45 25.23 -14.65
C MET A 79 -21.94 25.03 -14.57
N ASP A 80 -21.46 24.77 -13.36
CA ASP A 80 -20.04 24.58 -13.04
C ASP A 80 -19.91 23.44 -12.01
N PRO A 81 -20.20 22.19 -12.40
CA PRO A 81 -20.00 21.04 -11.51
C PRO A 81 -18.56 20.99 -11.02
N ARG A 82 -18.37 20.76 -9.72
CA ARG A 82 -17.05 20.68 -9.06
C ARG A 82 -16.81 19.29 -8.51
N SER A 83 -15.57 18.80 -8.57
CA SER A 83 -15.21 17.54 -7.92
C SER A 83 -15.45 17.60 -6.41
N ILE A 84 -16.16 16.61 -5.87
CA ILE A 84 -16.58 16.55 -4.46
C ILE A 84 -16.18 15.20 -3.85
N ALA A 85 -15.84 15.21 -2.57
CA ALA A 85 -15.60 14.01 -1.78
C ALA A 85 -16.58 13.92 -0.61
N ASN A 86 -17.27 12.79 -0.48
CA ASN A 86 -18.21 12.51 0.59
C ASN A 86 -17.67 11.38 1.48
N PRO A 87 -17.00 11.70 2.60
CA PRO A 87 -16.52 10.70 3.55
C PRO A 87 -17.67 10.16 4.41
N GLU A 88 -17.72 8.84 4.57
CA GLU A 88 -18.67 8.11 5.40
C GLU A 88 -17.93 7.43 6.57
N PHE A 89 -18.33 7.74 7.80
CA PHE A 89 -17.77 7.18 9.02
C PHE A 89 -18.70 6.09 9.56
N ASP A 90 -18.14 4.92 9.84
CA ASP A 90 -18.86 3.81 10.45
C ASP A 90 -19.15 4.14 11.93
N GLN A 91 -20.42 4.05 12.33
CA GLN A 91 -20.84 4.31 13.71
C GLN A 91 -20.64 3.10 14.64
N ARG A 92 -20.20 1.94 14.12
CA ARG A 92 -20.00 0.75 14.94
C ARG A 92 -18.64 0.80 15.64
N GLY A 93 -18.65 0.65 16.97
CA GLY A 93 -17.52 0.74 17.90
C GLY A 93 -16.41 -0.31 17.76
N GLN A 94 -16.05 -0.71 16.54
CA GLN A 94 -14.80 -1.42 16.30
C GLN A 94 -13.64 -0.42 16.42
N ARG A 95 -12.57 -0.82 17.14
CA ARG A 95 -11.33 -0.06 17.28
C ARG A 95 -10.61 0.05 15.93
N LYS A 96 -11.14 0.84 14.99
CA LYS A 96 -10.53 1.08 13.67
C LYS A 96 -9.46 2.15 13.81
N GLN A 97 -8.27 1.86 13.31
CA GLN A 97 -7.12 2.76 13.30
C GLN A 97 -7.18 3.72 12.12
N LEU A 98 -7.94 3.40 11.06
CA LEU A 98 -8.07 4.21 9.86
C LEU A 98 -9.51 4.71 9.67
N SER A 99 -9.66 5.99 9.35
CA SER A 99 -10.95 6.65 9.12
C SER A 99 -10.84 7.75 8.06
N PRO A 100 -11.89 8.05 7.27
CA PRO A 100 -13.19 7.35 7.19
C PRO A 100 -13.06 5.92 6.64
N GLN A 101 -14.11 5.10 6.73
CA GLN A 101 -14.08 3.73 6.22
C GLN A 101 -14.48 3.66 4.74
N LYS A 102 -15.32 4.59 4.30
CA LYS A 102 -15.78 4.69 2.93
C LYS A 102 -15.76 6.14 2.47
N VAL A 103 -15.39 6.36 1.22
CA VAL A 103 -15.43 7.69 0.59
C VAL A 103 -16.06 7.54 -0.78
N THR A 104 -17.07 8.36 -1.06
CA THR A 104 -17.64 8.47 -2.40
C THR A 104 -17.13 9.76 -3.05
N LEU A 105 -16.39 9.61 -4.14
CA LEU A 105 -15.84 10.71 -4.94
C LEU A 105 -16.69 10.92 -6.17
N TYR A 106 -16.99 12.18 -6.45
CA TYR A 106 -17.56 12.62 -7.72
C TYR A 106 -16.49 13.45 -8.43
N LEU A 107 -15.92 12.92 -9.51
CA LEU A 107 -14.75 13.51 -10.18
C LEU A 107 -15.13 14.16 -11.49
N ARG A 108 -14.84 15.45 -11.59
CA ARG A 108 -14.79 16.19 -12.85
C ARG A 108 -13.40 16.04 -13.49
N PRO A 109 -13.30 15.78 -14.80
CA PRO A 109 -12.02 15.68 -15.49
C PRO A 109 -11.12 16.90 -15.27
N GLY A 110 -9.85 16.66 -14.94
CA GLY A 110 -8.85 17.69 -14.68
C GLY A 110 -9.00 18.44 -13.35
N GLN A 111 -10.00 18.12 -12.52
CA GLN A 111 -10.18 18.71 -11.20
C GLN A 111 -10.06 17.67 -10.10
N ALA A 112 -9.10 17.84 -9.19
CA ALA A 112 -8.93 16.94 -8.06
C ALA A 112 -10.04 17.12 -7.00
N ALA A 113 -10.55 16.00 -6.47
CA ALA A 113 -11.26 15.97 -5.19
C ALA A 113 -10.27 15.67 -4.07
N ALA A 114 -10.42 16.30 -2.92
CA ALA A 114 -9.58 16.08 -1.74
C ALA A 114 -10.41 15.60 -0.56
N PHE A 115 -9.89 14.64 0.19
CA PHE A 115 -10.46 14.20 1.47
C PHE A 115 -9.35 13.81 2.45
N ASN A 116 -9.65 13.88 3.74
CA ASN A 116 -8.69 13.54 4.78
C ASN A 116 -8.90 12.10 5.25
N VAL A 117 -7.80 11.38 5.40
CA VAL A 117 -7.72 10.09 6.07
C VAL A 117 -6.94 10.28 7.36
N THR A 118 -7.56 9.98 8.49
CA THR A 118 -6.92 10.03 9.80
C THR A 118 -6.52 8.64 10.23
N PHE A 119 -5.23 8.48 10.55
CA PHE A 119 -4.70 7.27 11.16
C PHE A 119 -4.43 7.53 12.64
N ARG A 120 -5.03 6.74 13.53
CA ARG A 120 -4.75 6.73 14.96
C ARG A 120 -4.25 5.36 15.36
N ARG A 121 -3.01 5.29 15.83
CA ARG A 121 -2.40 4.06 16.32
C ARG A 121 -3.10 3.57 17.59
N ALA A 122 -3.68 2.38 17.56
CA ALA A 122 -4.32 1.76 18.72
C ALA A 122 -3.29 1.09 19.66
N LYS A 123 -3.63 1.01 20.95
CA LYS A 123 -2.88 0.23 21.95
C LYS A 123 -3.39 -1.21 21.97
N GLY A 124 -2.48 -2.18 22.11
CA GLY A 124 -2.82 -3.59 22.32
C GLY A 124 -3.49 -4.27 21.13
N TYR A 125 -3.12 -3.90 19.89
CA TYR A 125 -3.58 -4.63 18.71
C TYR A 125 -2.94 -6.03 18.70
N PRO A 126 -3.68 -7.12 18.41
CA PRO A 126 -3.12 -8.47 18.44
C PRO A 126 -1.96 -8.63 17.47
N ILE A 127 -0.98 -9.47 17.84
CA ILE A 127 0.24 -9.71 17.06
C ILE A 127 0.38 -11.21 16.82
N ASP A 128 0.65 -11.57 15.58
CA ASP A 128 1.19 -12.87 15.22
C ASP A 128 2.67 -12.70 14.89
N LEU A 129 3.52 -13.48 15.56
CA LEU A 129 4.96 -13.50 15.32
C LEU A 129 5.38 -14.88 14.84
N TYR A 130 5.88 -14.98 13.62
CA TYR A 130 6.46 -16.20 13.09
C TYR A 130 7.99 -16.08 13.10
N TYR A 131 8.67 -16.97 13.81
CA TYR A 131 10.13 -17.00 13.90
C TYR A 131 10.68 -17.98 12.87
N LEU A 132 11.39 -17.46 11.89
CA LEU A 132 12.01 -18.21 10.82
C LEU A 132 13.53 -18.23 11.04
N MET A 133 14.06 -19.40 11.37
CA MET A 133 15.43 -19.58 11.80
C MET A 133 16.26 -20.37 10.79
N ASP A 134 17.45 -19.86 10.50
CA ASP A 134 18.50 -20.59 9.82
C ASP A 134 19.03 -21.72 10.73
N LEU A 135 19.09 -22.94 10.19
CA LEU A 135 19.67 -24.11 10.86
C LEU A 135 20.94 -24.63 10.18
N SER A 136 21.63 -23.79 9.41
CA SER A 136 23.01 -24.03 8.98
C SER A 136 23.92 -24.25 10.20
N TYR A 137 25.09 -24.88 9.99
CA TYR A 137 25.92 -25.36 11.10
C TYR A 137 26.47 -24.22 12.00
N SER A 138 26.64 -23.01 11.45
CA SER A 138 27.07 -21.83 12.22
C SER A 138 26.09 -21.46 13.32
N MET A 139 24.79 -21.73 13.14
CA MET A 139 23.70 -21.35 14.04
C MET A 139 23.49 -22.33 15.22
N LEU A 140 24.47 -23.18 15.53
CA LEU A 140 24.32 -24.25 16.52
C LEU A 140 24.09 -23.72 17.95
N ASP A 141 24.87 -22.73 18.37
CA ASP A 141 24.72 -22.06 19.65
C ASP A 141 23.48 -21.18 19.70
N ASP A 142 23.14 -20.48 18.60
CA ASP A 142 21.86 -19.77 18.47
C ASP A 142 20.68 -20.71 18.71
N LEU A 143 20.67 -21.91 18.10
CA LEU A 143 19.60 -22.88 18.26
C LEU A 143 19.43 -23.29 19.73
N ASN A 144 20.54 -23.46 20.46
CA ASN A 144 20.50 -23.82 21.87
C ASN A 144 19.90 -22.71 22.74
N ASN A 145 20.08 -21.45 22.37
CA ASN A 145 19.45 -20.31 23.05
C ASN A 145 17.99 -20.13 22.63
N VAL A 146 17.67 -20.22 21.34
CA VAL A 146 16.30 -20.11 20.81
C VAL A 146 15.37 -21.17 21.38
N LYS A 147 15.88 -22.39 21.61
CA LYS A 147 15.14 -23.46 22.33
C LYS A 147 14.68 -23.06 23.73
N LYS A 148 15.40 -22.15 24.40
CA LYS A 148 15.07 -21.65 25.75
C LYS A 148 14.20 -20.38 25.70
N LEU A 149 14.23 -19.65 24.58
CA LEU A 149 13.59 -18.34 24.41
C LEU A 149 12.06 -18.37 24.20
N GLY A 150 11.44 -19.55 24.06
CA GLY A 150 10.00 -19.65 23.78
C GLY A 150 9.09 -18.94 24.80
N GLY A 151 9.41 -19.08 26.10
CA GLY A 151 8.70 -18.39 27.18
C GLY A 151 8.93 -16.87 27.15
N ASP A 152 10.19 -16.46 27.02
CA ASP A 152 10.60 -15.04 27.02
C ASP A 152 10.02 -14.28 25.82
N LEU A 153 9.93 -14.92 24.64
CA LEU A 153 9.34 -14.33 23.45
C LEU A 153 7.83 -14.08 23.60
N LEU A 154 7.08 -15.05 24.11
CA LEU A 154 5.65 -14.85 24.37
C LEU A 154 5.42 -13.83 25.48
N GLN A 155 6.23 -13.84 26.54
CA GLN A 155 6.16 -12.83 27.59
C GLN A 155 6.42 -11.43 27.03
N ALA A 156 7.45 -11.27 26.20
CA ALA A 156 7.75 -10.01 25.53
C ALA A 156 6.63 -9.52 24.60
N LEU A 157 5.96 -10.44 23.89
CA LEU A 157 4.79 -10.11 23.08
C LEU A 157 3.60 -9.70 23.95
N ASN A 158 3.39 -10.38 25.08
CA ASN A 158 2.31 -10.09 26.03
C ASN A 158 2.49 -8.75 26.75
N GLU A 159 3.72 -8.27 26.89
CA GLU A 159 4.00 -6.90 27.35
C GLU A 159 3.58 -5.82 26.33
N ILE A 160 3.60 -6.16 25.04
CA ILE A 160 3.23 -5.24 23.94
C ILE A 160 1.72 -5.28 23.67
N THR A 161 1.13 -6.48 23.68
CA THR A 161 -0.26 -6.73 23.30
C THR A 161 -0.92 -7.78 24.19
N GLU A 162 -2.23 -7.68 24.37
CA GLU A 162 -3.00 -8.64 25.18
C GLU A 162 -3.23 -9.97 24.45
N SER A 163 -2.96 -10.05 23.14
CA SER A 163 -3.21 -11.25 22.33
C SER A 163 -2.08 -11.52 21.33
N GLY A 164 -0.98 -12.09 21.83
CA GLY A 164 0.14 -12.59 21.04
C GLY A 164 -0.04 -14.05 20.62
N ARG A 165 0.41 -14.41 19.41
CA ARG A 165 0.68 -15.79 19.00
C ARG A 165 2.10 -15.92 18.47
N ILE A 166 2.71 -17.07 18.69
CA ILE A 166 4.04 -17.40 18.17
C ILE A 166 4.00 -18.66 17.30
N GLY A 167 4.79 -18.65 16.24
CA GLY A 167 5.01 -19.78 15.35
C GLY A 167 6.49 -19.94 15.04
N PHE A 168 6.88 -21.09 14.52
CA PHE A 168 8.28 -21.38 14.20
C PHE A 168 8.40 -22.14 12.88
N GLY A 169 9.41 -21.77 12.11
CA GLY A 169 9.89 -22.50 10.96
C GLY A 169 11.40 -22.47 10.88
N SER A 170 11.96 -23.42 10.15
CA SER A 170 13.39 -23.50 9.91
C SER A 170 13.71 -23.59 8.44
N PHE A 171 14.91 -23.16 8.05
CA PHE A 171 15.41 -23.28 6.69
C PHE A 171 16.92 -23.58 6.69
N VAL A 172 17.40 -24.07 5.54
CA VAL A 172 18.83 -24.15 5.19
C VAL A 172 18.94 -23.73 3.73
N ASP A 173 18.93 -24.69 2.79
CA ASP A 173 18.97 -24.42 1.37
C ASP A 173 18.38 -25.55 0.50
N LYS A 174 18.27 -25.31 -0.81
CA LYS A 174 17.92 -26.29 -1.83
C LYS A 174 18.86 -27.49 -1.77
N THR A 175 18.30 -28.69 -1.90
CA THR A 175 19.06 -29.93 -1.66
C THR A 175 19.71 -30.48 -2.94
N VAL A 176 20.29 -29.61 -3.76
CA VAL A 176 21.04 -29.96 -4.99
C VAL A 176 22.42 -29.31 -4.97
N LEU A 177 23.36 -29.82 -5.77
CA LEU A 177 24.63 -29.14 -6.00
C LEU A 177 24.39 -27.84 -6.79
N PRO A 178 25.18 -26.78 -6.58
CA PRO A 178 26.31 -26.68 -5.64
C PRO A 178 25.94 -26.26 -4.21
N PHE A 179 24.66 -26.03 -3.91
CA PHE A 179 24.20 -25.49 -2.62
C PHE A 179 24.44 -26.47 -1.46
N VAL A 180 24.27 -27.77 -1.72
CA VAL A 180 24.61 -28.83 -0.75
C VAL A 180 25.48 -29.90 -1.38
N ASN A 181 26.26 -30.59 -0.56
CA ASN A 181 26.99 -31.78 -1.00
C ASN A 181 26.03 -32.98 -1.13
N THR A 182 25.70 -33.37 -2.36
CA THR A 182 24.77 -34.47 -2.65
C THR A 182 25.38 -35.87 -2.54
N HIS A 183 26.61 -36.00 -2.02
CA HIS A 183 27.16 -37.32 -1.68
C HIS A 183 26.30 -38.00 -0.60
N PRO A 184 25.91 -39.29 -0.74
CA PRO A 184 24.94 -39.91 0.16
C PRO A 184 25.26 -39.83 1.65
N GLU A 185 26.54 -39.91 2.03
CA GLU A 185 26.97 -39.76 3.43
C GLU A 185 26.79 -38.33 3.94
N LYS A 186 27.01 -37.32 3.09
CA LYS A 186 26.84 -35.90 3.43
C LYS A 186 25.39 -35.47 3.42
N LEU A 187 24.54 -36.09 2.61
CA LEU A 187 23.09 -35.92 2.73
C LEU A 187 22.53 -36.49 4.04
N ARG A 188 23.13 -37.56 4.57
CA ARG A 188 22.73 -38.11 5.89
C ARG A 188 23.27 -37.28 7.05
N ASN A 189 24.49 -36.77 6.94
CA ASN A 189 25.12 -35.90 7.93
C ASN A 189 25.91 -34.78 7.23
N PRO A 190 25.29 -33.62 6.99
CA PRO A 190 25.96 -32.49 6.34
C PRO A 190 26.97 -31.79 7.26
N CYS A 191 26.80 -31.93 8.58
CA CYS A 191 27.65 -31.30 9.57
C CYS A 191 29.09 -31.86 9.56
N PRO A 192 30.06 -31.14 10.15
CA PRO A 192 31.40 -31.67 10.40
C PRO A 192 31.34 -32.98 11.20
N ASN A 193 32.22 -33.93 10.91
CA ASN A 193 32.19 -35.31 11.46
C ASN A 193 32.20 -35.41 13.00
N LYS A 194 32.50 -34.32 13.71
CA LYS A 194 32.45 -34.25 15.17
C LYS A 194 31.02 -34.16 15.70
N GLU A 195 30.09 -33.68 14.90
CA GLU A 195 28.69 -33.52 15.28
C GLU A 195 27.91 -34.81 14.99
N LYS A 196 27.29 -35.36 16.04
CA LYS A 196 26.53 -36.61 15.97
C LYS A 196 25.02 -36.37 15.85
N ALA A 197 24.55 -35.21 16.30
CA ALA A 197 23.13 -34.84 16.30
C ALA A 197 22.85 -33.80 15.21
N CYS A 198 23.00 -34.22 13.95
CA CYS A 198 22.79 -33.40 12.77
C CYS A 198 21.70 -34.00 11.88
N GLN A 199 20.78 -33.16 11.40
CA GLN A 199 19.74 -33.59 10.47
C GLN A 199 20.18 -33.39 9.00
N PRO A 200 19.59 -34.14 8.05
CA PRO A 200 19.78 -33.91 6.62
C PRO A 200 19.48 -32.47 6.19
N PRO A 201 20.11 -31.96 5.11
CA PRO A 201 19.78 -30.66 4.56
C PRO A 201 18.34 -30.62 4.02
N PHE A 202 17.70 -29.45 4.11
CA PHE A 202 16.34 -29.21 3.66
C PHE A 202 16.14 -27.72 3.34
N ALA A 203 15.24 -27.39 2.42
CA ALA A 203 14.99 -26.00 2.05
C ALA A 203 14.19 -25.26 3.12
N PHE A 204 12.95 -25.66 3.35
CA PHE A 204 12.07 -25.06 4.37
C PHE A 204 11.23 -26.12 5.07
N ARG A 205 11.10 -25.98 6.39
CA ARG A 205 10.19 -26.77 7.22
C ARG A 205 9.37 -25.84 8.11
N HIS A 206 8.05 -25.95 7.99
CA HIS A 206 7.13 -25.42 8.98
C HIS A 206 7.09 -26.37 10.19
N VAL A 207 7.43 -25.86 11.37
CA VAL A 207 7.56 -26.69 12.59
C VAL A 207 6.36 -26.47 13.51
N LEU A 208 5.98 -25.22 13.72
CA LEU A 208 4.94 -24.84 14.65
C LEU A 208 4.02 -23.78 14.06
N LYS A 209 2.74 -24.16 13.94
CA LYS A 209 1.63 -23.25 13.62
C LYS A 209 1.47 -22.18 14.69
N LEU A 210 1.07 -20.97 14.29
CA LEU A 210 0.82 -19.86 15.21
C LEU A 210 -0.11 -20.25 16.36
N THR A 211 0.42 -20.22 17.58
CA THR A 211 -0.23 -20.66 18.82
C THR A 211 0.04 -19.68 19.96
N ASP A 212 -0.83 -19.66 20.97
CA ASP A 212 -0.64 -18.92 22.22
C ASP A 212 0.03 -19.75 23.32
N ASN A 213 0.37 -21.02 23.04
CA ASN A 213 0.97 -21.95 23.98
C ASN A 213 2.50 -21.96 23.92
N SER A 214 3.15 -21.34 24.91
CA SER A 214 4.62 -21.30 25.03
C SER A 214 5.27 -22.67 25.20
N ASN A 215 4.62 -23.58 25.92
CA ASN A 215 5.16 -24.91 26.19
C ASN A 215 5.19 -25.73 24.90
N GLN A 216 4.20 -25.54 24.03
CA GLN A 216 4.18 -26.18 22.71
C GLN A 216 5.34 -25.68 21.86
N PHE A 217 5.63 -24.37 21.85
CA PHE A 217 6.79 -23.83 21.16
C PHE A 217 8.09 -24.43 21.68
N GLN A 218 8.30 -24.39 23.00
CA GLN A 218 9.53 -24.92 23.60
C GLN A 218 9.73 -26.41 23.27
N THR A 219 8.65 -27.19 23.26
CA THR A 219 8.69 -28.61 22.94
C THR A 219 9.00 -28.86 21.46
N GLU A 220 8.31 -28.19 20.53
CA GLU A 220 8.50 -28.43 19.09
C GLU A 220 9.82 -27.86 18.56
N VAL A 221 10.26 -26.71 19.06
CA VAL A 221 11.58 -26.12 18.73
C VAL A 221 12.70 -26.94 19.38
N GLY A 222 12.48 -27.45 20.59
CA GLY A 222 13.41 -28.34 21.30
C GLY A 222 13.81 -29.59 20.50
N LYS A 223 12.88 -30.12 19.68
CA LYS A 223 13.09 -31.29 18.82
C LYS A 223 13.96 -31.01 17.59
N GLN A 224 14.14 -29.75 17.19
CA GLN A 224 14.92 -29.43 16.00
C GLN A 224 16.41 -29.68 16.24
N LEU A 225 17.10 -30.20 15.23
CA LEU A 225 18.55 -30.42 15.24
C LEU A 225 19.23 -29.42 14.31
N ILE A 226 20.54 -29.21 14.46
CA ILE A 226 21.28 -28.42 13.49
C ILE A 226 21.44 -29.19 12.17
N SER A 227 21.66 -28.47 11.09
CA SER A 227 21.90 -29.01 9.75
C SER A 227 23.17 -28.37 9.17
N GLY A 228 23.37 -28.50 7.86
CA GLY A 228 24.42 -27.81 7.14
C GLY A 228 24.23 -27.93 5.63
N ASN A 229 24.91 -27.04 4.92
CA ASN A 229 24.98 -26.92 3.47
C ASN A 229 26.45 -26.75 3.04
N LEU A 230 26.70 -26.38 1.78
CA LEU A 230 28.04 -26.34 1.19
C LEU A 230 28.54 -24.92 0.92
N ASP A 231 27.71 -24.06 0.32
CA ASP A 231 28.02 -22.65 0.11
C ASP A 231 27.60 -21.78 1.30
N ALA A 232 27.88 -20.47 1.21
CA ALA A 232 27.67 -19.53 2.31
C ALA A 232 26.30 -18.83 2.30
N PRO A 233 25.78 -18.32 1.16
CA PRO A 233 24.42 -17.80 1.15
C PRO A 233 23.41 -18.93 1.36
N GLU A 234 22.27 -18.60 1.98
CA GLU A 234 21.25 -19.60 2.33
C GLU A 234 19.96 -19.42 1.51
N GLY A 235 19.12 -20.45 1.52
CA GLY A 235 17.81 -20.49 0.85
C GLY A 235 16.69 -19.75 1.59
N GLY A 236 17.02 -18.79 2.45
CA GLY A 236 16.07 -18.13 3.34
C GLY A 236 14.92 -17.40 2.63
N LEU A 237 15.13 -16.87 1.42
CA LEU A 237 14.05 -16.20 0.68
C LEU A 237 12.97 -17.17 0.20
N ASP A 238 13.31 -18.42 -0.13
CA ASP A 238 12.32 -19.46 -0.45
C ASP A 238 11.41 -19.72 0.74
N ALA A 239 11.99 -19.79 1.95
CA ALA A 239 11.25 -20.00 3.18
C ALA A 239 10.31 -18.81 3.48
N ILE A 240 10.76 -17.56 3.32
CA ILE A 240 9.89 -16.37 3.46
C ILE A 240 8.74 -16.43 2.46
N MET A 241 9.00 -16.82 1.21
CA MET A 241 7.96 -16.95 0.18
C MET A 241 6.89 -17.98 0.58
N GLN A 242 7.29 -19.16 1.05
CA GLN A 242 6.37 -20.19 1.52
C GLN A 242 5.56 -19.72 2.74
N VAL A 243 6.19 -19.05 3.72
CA VAL A 243 5.50 -18.48 4.88
C VAL A 243 4.45 -17.42 4.46
N ALA A 244 4.73 -16.65 3.41
CA ALA A 244 3.81 -15.63 2.89
C ALA A 244 2.72 -16.21 1.98
N ALA A 245 2.96 -17.35 1.33
CA ALA A 245 2.06 -18.00 0.38
C ALA A 245 1.13 -19.05 1.01
N CYS A 246 1.46 -19.58 2.20
CA CYS A 246 0.74 -20.63 2.90
C CYS A 246 0.03 -20.13 4.18
N PRO A 247 -0.92 -19.18 4.11
CA PRO A 247 -1.47 -18.55 5.31
C PRO A 247 -2.28 -19.49 6.20
N GLU A 248 -2.88 -20.54 5.63
CA GLU A 248 -3.72 -21.50 6.35
C GLU A 248 -2.88 -22.45 7.20
N GLU A 249 -1.78 -22.94 6.63
CA GLU A 249 -0.79 -23.81 7.27
C GLU A 249 -0.10 -23.06 8.41
N ILE A 250 0.44 -21.86 8.11
CA ILE A 250 1.11 -21.01 9.09
C ILE A 250 0.15 -20.54 10.19
N GLY A 251 -1.12 -20.29 9.84
CA GLY A 251 -2.18 -19.92 10.77
C GLY A 251 -2.30 -18.42 11.04
N TRP A 252 -2.00 -17.58 10.05
CA TRP A 252 -2.06 -16.13 10.19
C TRP A 252 -3.49 -15.65 10.49
N ARG A 253 -3.67 -14.87 11.56
CA ARG A 253 -4.92 -14.12 11.82
C ARG A 253 -4.96 -12.86 10.96
N ASN A 254 -6.13 -12.22 10.91
CA ASN A 254 -6.30 -10.90 10.31
C ASN A 254 -5.88 -9.80 11.30
N VAL A 255 -4.60 -9.80 11.70
CA VAL A 255 -4.01 -8.90 12.70
C VAL A 255 -2.63 -8.43 12.23
N THR A 256 -1.82 -7.79 13.09
CA THR A 256 -0.44 -7.47 12.74
C THR A 256 0.41 -8.75 12.62
N ARG A 257 1.01 -8.96 11.45
CA ARG A 257 1.82 -10.15 11.13
C ARG A 257 3.30 -9.75 11.07
N LEU A 258 4.10 -10.28 12.00
CA LEU A 258 5.54 -10.09 12.05
C LEU A 258 6.25 -11.38 11.68
N LEU A 259 7.22 -11.30 10.78
CA LEU A 259 8.08 -12.43 10.41
C LEU A 259 9.51 -12.13 10.84
N VAL A 260 9.99 -12.78 11.88
CA VAL A 260 11.40 -12.65 12.28
C VAL A 260 12.21 -13.59 11.42
N PHE A 261 13.20 -13.06 10.72
CA PHE A 261 14.13 -13.82 9.90
C PHE A 261 15.51 -13.75 10.56
N ALA A 262 15.98 -14.88 11.10
CA ALA A 262 17.22 -14.97 11.84
C ALA A 262 18.25 -15.84 11.10
N THR A 263 19.39 -15.24 10.74
CA THR A 263 20.52 -15.90 10.09
C THR A 263 21.80 -15.13 10.36
N ASP A 264 22.93 -15.81 10.29
CA ASP A 264 24.24 -15.19 10.32
C ASP A 264 24.86 -14.98 8.93
N ASP A 265 24.21 -15.33 7.82
CA ASP A 265 24.78 -15.21 6.47
C ASP A 265 23.87 -14.50 5.44
N GLY A 266 24.31 -14.52 4.17
CA GLY A 266 23.61 -14.00 3.01
C GLY A 266 22.41 -14.83 2.59
N PHE A 267 21.85 -14.48 1.44
CA PHE A 267 20.66 -15.14 0.90
C PHE A 267 20.78 -15.31 -0.61
N HIS A 268 20.29 -16.44 -1.10
CA HIS A 268 20.08 -16.66 -2.53
C HIS A 268 18.83 -15.95 -3.05
N PHE A 269 18.85 -15.60 -4.33
CA PHE A 269 17.73 -14.99 -5.04
C PHE A 269 17.66 -15.46 -6.50
N ALA A 270 16.56 -15.13 -7.18
CA ALA A 270 16.30 -15.56 -8.56
C ALA A 270 17.52 -15.36 -9.48
N GLY A 271 17.87 -16.40 -10.22
CA GLY A 271 19.07 -16.50 -11.05
C GLY A 271 20.11 -17.48 -10.49
N ASP A 272 20.21 -17.61 -9.17
CA ASP A 272 21.20 -18.49 -8.53
C ASP A 272 20.89 -19.97 -8.75
N GLY A 273 19.60 -20.34 -8.84
CA GLY A 273 19.15 -21.71 -9.12
C GLY A 273 19.68 -22.27 -10.44
N LYS A 274 20.11 -21.41 -11.37
CA LYS A 274 20.78 -21.81 -12.61
C LYS A 274 22.01 -22.69 -12.36
N LEU A 275 22.75 -22.46 -11.26
CA LEU A 275 23.90 -23.27 -10.88
C LEU A 275 23.54 -24.72 -10.59
N GLY A 276 22.34 -24.96 -10.05
CA GLY A 276 21.76 -26.30 -9.82
C GLY A 276 20.87 -26.80 -10.97
N ALA A 277 20.96 -26.18 -12.15
CA ALA A 277 20.10 -26.45 -13.31
C ALA A 277 18.59 -26.25 -13.05
N ILE A 278 18.23 -25.39 -12.10
CA ILE A 278 16.86 -25.02 -11.80
C ILE A 278 16.55 -23.72 -12.54
N LEU A 279 15.77 -23.82 -13.63
CA LEU A 279 15.49 -22.70 -14.54
C LEU A 279 14.05 -22.20 -14.47
N THR A 280 13.17 -22.93 -13.80
CA THR A 280 11.76 -22.57 -13.64
C THR A 280 11.66 -21.46 -12.59
N PRO A 281 11.13 -20.27 -12.90
CA PRO A 281 10.99 -19.21 -11.91
C PRO A 281 10.06 -19.62 -10.76
N ASN A 282 10.29 -19.05 -9.57
CA ASN A 282 9.38 -19.18 -8.44
C ASN A 282 7.96 -18.69 -8.83
N ASP A 283 6.93 -19.48 -8.56
CA ASP A 283 5.55 -19.18 -8.95
C ASP A 283 4.75 -18.39 -7.89
N GLY A 284 5.33 -18.12 -6.72
CA GLY A 284 4.72 -17.39 -5.61
C GLY A 284 3.56 -18.13 -4.93
N ARG A 285 3.46 -19.45 -5.10
CA ARG A 285 2.39 -20.29 -4.52
C ARG A 285 2.87 -21.12 -3.34
N CYS A 286 1.91 -21.62 -2.56
CA CYS A 286 2.15 -22.56 -1.48
C CYS A 286 2.46 -23.96 -2.04
N HIS A 287 3.54 -24.56 -1.58
CA HIS A 287 3.99 -25.91 -1.95
C HIS A 287 4.42 -26.72 -0.71
N LEU A 288 3.74 -26.52 0.41
CA LEU A 288 3.98 -27.30 1.62
C LEU A 288 3.31 -28.67 1.53
N GLU A 289 4.10 -29.71 1.69
CA GLU A 289 3.66 -31.09 1.80
C GLU A 289 4.27 -31.69 3.07
N ASP A 290 3.44 -32.18 3.99
CA ASP A 290 3.87 -32.62 5.32
C ASP A 290 4.71 -31.56 6.05
N ASN A 291 4.30 -30.30 5.93
CA ASN A 291 5.00 -29.13 6.47
C ASN A 291 6.42 -28.90 5.91
N MET A 292 6.79 -29.51 4.78
CA MET A 292 8.07 -29.28 4.11
C MET A 292 7.90 -28.77 2.69
N TYR A 293 8.82 -27.92 2.24
CA TYR A 293 8.87 -27.47 0.86
C TYR A 293 9.60 -28.50 -0.02
N LYS A 294 8.93 -29.62 -0.31
CA LYS A 294 9.54 -30.77 -1.03
C LYS A 294 9.91 -30.43 -2.47
N ARG A 295 9.16 -29.52 -3.10
CA ARG A 295 9.35 -29.10 -4.50
C ARG A 295 10.35 -27.94 -4.65
N SER A 296 11.15 -27.64 -3.62
CA SER A 296 12.14 -26.56 -3.65
C SER A 296 13.14 -26.67 -4.80
N ASN A 297 13.42 -27.89 -5.27
CA ASN A 297 14.40 -28.14 -6.32
C ASN A 297 13.79 -28.05 -7.73
N GLU A 298 12.48 -27.84 -7.84
CA GLU A 298 11.79 -27.67 -9.13
C GLU A 298 11.68 -26.19 -9.55
N PHE A 299 11.76 -25.28 -8.58
CA PHE A 299 11.62 -23.84 -8.76
C PHE A 299 12.86 -23.10 -8.29
N ASP A 300 13.26 -22.06 -9.02
CA ASP A 300 14.33 -21.15 -8.64
C ASP A 300 13.94 -20.38 -7.36
N TYR A 301 14.92 -19.73 -6.73
CA TYR A 301 14.68 -18.82 -5.63
C TYR A 301 13.78 -17.65 -6.07
N PRO A 302 13.00 -17.04 -5.17
CA PRO A 302 12.22 -15.86 -5.52
C PRO A 302 13.12 -14.65 -5.78
N SER A 303 12.64 -13.73 -6.63
CA SER A 303 13.29 -12.42 -6.74
C SER A 303 12.93 -11.54 -5.54
N VAL A 304 13.81 -10.60 -5.17
CA VAL A 304 13.54 -9.65 -4.06
C VAL A 304 12.26 -8.84 -4.32
N GLY A 305 12.01 -8.42 -5.56
CA GLY A 305 10.80 -7.68 -5.92
C GLY A 305 9.52 -8.53 -5.81
N GLN A 306 9.59 -9.81 -6.21
CA GLN A 306 8.47 -10.75 -6.05
C GLN A 306 8.15 -10.96 -4.55
N LEU A 307 9.19 -11.07 -3.72
CA LEU A 307 9.03 -11.20 -2.27
C LEU A 307 8.42 -9.93 -1.65
N ALA A 308 8.89 -8.76 -2.05
CA ALA A 308 8.35 -7.47 -1.60
C ALA A 308 6.85 -7.35 -1.92
N HIS A 309 6.46 -7.75 -3.13
CA HIS A 309 5.06 -7.79 -3.54
C HIS A 309 4.24 -8.77 -2.69
N LYS A 310 4.71 -10.01 -2.52
CA LYS A 310 3.98 -11.04 -1.76
C LYS A 310 3.84 -10.69 -0.28
N LEU A 311 4.88 -10.16 0.35
CA LEU A 311 4.85 -9.72 1.75
C LEU A 311 3.87 -8.56 1.95
N SER A 312 3.85 -7.59 1.03
CA SER A 312 2.90 -6.47 1.05
C SER A 312 1.46 -6.93 0.86
N GLU A 313 1.22 -7.84 -0.11
CA GLU A 313 -0.09 -8.46 -0.36
C GLU A 313 -0.61 -9.19 0.88
N SER A 314 0.25 -9.99 1.52
CA SER A 314 -0.08 -10.77 2.71
C SER A 314 0.00 -9.96 4.02
N ASN A 315 0.30 -8.67 3.97
CA ASN A 315 0.47 -7.78 5.14
C ASN A 315 1.46 -8.30 6.20
N ILE A 316 2.54 -8.95 5.75
CA ILE A 316 3.60 -9.50 6.61
C ILE A 316 4.78 -8.54 6.65
N GLN A 317 5.24 -8.21 7.84
CA GLN A 317 6.33 -7.27 8.09
C GLN A 317 7.57 -8.05 8.53
N PRO A 318 8.62 -8.17 7.68
CA PRO A 318 9.81 -8.90 8.06
C PRO A 318 10.71 -8.08 8.99
N ILE A 319 11.26 -8.75 9.99
CA ILE A 319 12.29 -8.26 10.91
C ILE A 319 13.52 -9.11 10.66
N PHE A 320 14.51 -8.55 9.96
CA PHE A 320 15.78 -9.21 9.70
C PHE A 320 16.68 -9.08 10.93
N ALA A 321 16.78 -10.15 11.71
CA ALA A 321 17.66 -10.28 12.85
C ALA A 321 18.94 -10.97 12.37
N VAL A 322 19.97 -10.18 12.06
CA VAL A 322 21.17 -10.70 11.40
C VAL A 322 22.43 -10.26 12.13
N THR A 323 23.49 -11.06 12.04
CA THR A 323 24.78 -10.73 12.67
C THR A 323 25.35 -9.43 12.09
N LYS A 324 26.25 -8.80 12.86
CA LYS A 324 26.83 -7.48 12.54
C LYS A 324 27.40 -7.38 11.13
N LYS A 325 28.03 -8.45 10.62
CA LYS A 325 28.61 -8.50 9.27
C LYS A 325 27.56 -8.34 8.17
N MET A 326 26.32 -8.77 8.42
CA MET A 326 25.24 -8.80 7.44
C MET A 326 24.31 -7.58 7.49
N VAL A 327 24.30 -6.81 8.58
CA VAL A 327 23.37 -5.67 8.79
C VAL A 327 23.26 -4.76 7.56
N LYS A 328 24.40 -4.27 7.04
CA LYS A 328 24.41 -3.35 5.89
C LYS A 328 23.83 -3.95 4.61
N THR A 329 23.95 -5.27 4.44
CA THR A 329 23.38 -5.98 3.28
C THR A 329 21.86 -6.03 3.40
N TYR A 330 21.33 -6.40 4.56
CA TYR A 330 19.88 -6.47 4.79
C TYR A 330 19.23 -5.09 4.90
N GLU A 331 19.97 -4.05 5.29
CA GLU A 331 19.47 -2.66 5.26
C GLU A 331 19.04 -2.24 3.85
N LYS A 332 19.76 -2.69 2.81
CA LYS A 332 19.37 -2.44 1.41
C LYS A 332 18.06 -3.11 1.03
N LEU A 333 17.70 -4.25 1.64
CA LEU A 333 16.40 -4.86 1.42
C LEU A 333 15.25 -3.98 1.93
N THR A 334 15.49 -3.18 2.96
CA THR A 334 14.46 -2.28 3.50
C THR A 334 14.10 -1.12 2.58
N GLU A 335 14.96 -0.82 1.60
CA GLU A 335 14.67 0.15 0.55
C GLU A 335 13.63 -0.40 -0.45
N ILE A 336 13.62 -1.73 -0.65
CA ILE A 336 12.75 -2.41 -1.62
C ILE A 336 11.50 -2.96 -0.95
N ILE A 337 11.64 -3.57 0.23
CA ILE A 337 10.56 -4.19 1.00
C ILE A 337 10.02 -3.15 2.00
N PRO A 338 8.84 -2.55 1.74
CA PRO A 338 8.25 -1.59 2.66
C PRO A 338 7.90 -2.30 3.98
N LYS A 339 7.87 -1.53 5.08
CA LYS A 339 7.50 -2.07 6.41
C LYS A 339 8.37 -3.27 6.84
N SER A 340 9.67 -3.16 6.59
CA SER A 340 10.68 -4.07 7.12
C SER A 340 11.63 -3.35 8.09
N ALA A 341 12.27 -4.12 8.96
CA ALA A 341 13.28 -3.59 9.88
C ALA A 341 14.47 -4.55 9.95
N VAL A 342 15.64 -4.00 10.22
CA VAL A 342 16.87 -4.76 10.47
C VAL A 342 17.31 -4.49 11.90
N GLY A 343 17.76 -5.53 12.59
CA GLY A 343 18.40 -5.44 13.89
C GLY A 343 19.67 -6.30 13.92
N GLU A 344 20.68 -5.81 14.63
CA GLU A 344 21.91 -6.55 14.89
C GLU A 344 21.64 -7.65 15.92
N LEU A 345 21.70 -8.90 15.46
CA LEU A 345 21.63 -10.09 16.28
C LEU A 345 23.03 -10.37 16.86
N SER A 346 23.10 -10.64 18.15
CA SER A 346 24.32 -11.16 18.78
C SER A 346 24.64 -12.54 18.23
N ASP A 347 25.92 -12.90 18.18
CA ASP A 347 26.37 -14.18 17.60
C ASP A 347 25.80 -15.42 18.31
N ASP A 348 25.19 -15.27 19.49
CA ASP A 348 24.51 -16.33 20.24
C ASP A 348 22.98 -16.16 20.30
N SER A 349 22.42 -15.20 19.56
CA SER A 349 21.00 -14.82 19.59
C SER A 349 20.44 -14.35 20.95
N SER A 350 21.27 -14.05 21.95
CA SER A 350 20.82 -13.69 23.31
C SER A 350 19.98 -12.39 23.37
N ASN A 351 20.19 -11.46 22.44
CA ASN A 351 19.51 -10.17 22.40
C ASN A 351 18.22 -10.14 21.57
N VAL A 352 17.77 -11.29 21.03
CA VAL A 352 16.69 -11.35 20.03
C VAL A 352 15.36 -10.80 20.52
N VAL A 353 15.03 -11.00 21.80
CA VAL A 353 13.79 -10.50 22.41
C VAL A 353 13.77 -8.97 22.36
N GLN A 354 14.87 -8.32 22.74
CA GLN A 354 14.97 -6.86 22.73
C GLN A 354 14.98 -6.32 21.30
N LEU A 355 15.63 -7.04 20.36
CA LEU A 355 15.64 -6.72 18.94
C LEU A 355 14.21 -6.68 18.39
N ILE A 356 13.41 -7.71 18.66
CA ILE A 356 12.01 -7.79 18.21
C ILE A 356 11.19 -6.62 18.79
N LYS A 357 11.34 -6.31 20.09
CA LYS A 357 10.67 -5.15 20.71
C LYS A 357 11.01 -3.86 19.97
N ASN A 358 12.29 -3.58 19.76
CA ASN A 358 12.77 -2.38 19.08
C ASN A 358 12.27 -2.30 17.63
N ALA A 359 12.35 -3.42 16.89
CA ALA A 359 11.89 -3.52 15.52
C ALA A 359 10.38 -3.32 15.42
N TYR A 360 9.58 -3.90 16.31
CA TYR A 360 8.16 -3.64 16.41
C TYR A 360 7.86 -2.16 16.63
N TYR A 361 8.53 -1.50 17.58
CA TYR A 361 8.33 -0.07 17.83
C TYR A 361 8.65 0.78 16.60
N LYS A 362 9.75 0.49 15.89
CA LYS A 362 10.15 1.16 14.65
C LYS A 362 9.14 0.94 13.51
N LEU A 363 8.68 -0.30 13.33
CA LEU A 363 7.69 -0.64 12.31
C LEU A 363 6.33 0.00 12.59
N SER A 364 5.93 0.01 13.85
CA SER A 364 4.63 0.54 14.27
C SER A 364 4.60 2.07 14.37
N SER A 365 5.76 2.74 14.50
CA SER A 365 5.86 4.20 14.46
C SER A 365 5.87 4.76 13.03
N ARG A 366 6.24 3.97 12.02
CA ARG A 366 6.23 4.43 10.63
C ARG A 366 4.97 3.97 9.90
N VAL A 367 4.19 4.94 9.41
CA VAL A 367 2.90 4.73 8.76
C VAL A 367 3.02 5.13 7.30
N PHE A 368 2.84 4.15 6.41
CA PHE A 368 2.69 4.40 4.99
C PHE A 368 1.23 4.25 4.59
N LEU A 369 0.67 5.24 3.90
CA LEU A 369 -0.67 5.19 3.35
C LEU A 369 -0.58 5.05 1.83
N ASP A 370 -1.11 3.96 1.29
CA ASP A 370 -0.97 3.59 -0.13
C ASP A 370 -2.28 3.02 -0.70
N HIS A 371 -2.39 2.96 -2.02
CA HIS A 371 -3.59 2.45 -2.70
C HIS A 371 -3.31 1.17 -3.49
N SER A 372 -4.38 0.43 -3.84
CA SER A 372 -4.29 -0.66 -4.82
C SER A 372 -3.92 -0.15 -6.21
N THR A 373 -3.60 -1.05 -7.14
CA THR A 373 -3.38 -0.72 -8.56
C THR A 373 -4.56 0.10 -9.11
N LEU A 374 -4.25 1.13 -9.88
CA LEU A 374 -5.22 2.06 -10.46
C LEU A 374 -5.13 2.04 -11.99
N PRO A 375 -6.23 2.34 -12.70
CA PRO A 375 -6.17 2.61 -14.13
C PRO A 375 -5.45 3.94 -14.41
N ASP A 376 -4.83 4.07 -15.59
CA ASP A 376 -4.09 5.27 -16.01
C ASP A 376 -4.93 6.56 -16.01
N THR A 377 -6.26 6.40 -16.07
CA THR A 377 -7.24 7.50 -16.02
C THR A 377 -7.34 8.18 -14.65
N LEU A 378 -6.85 7.54 -13.58
CA LEU A 378 -6.88 8.05 -12.21
C LEU A 378 -5.47 8.36 -11.71
N LYS A 379 -5.30 9.54 -11.13
CA LYS A 379 -4.08 9.95 -10.42
C LYS A 379 -4.41 10.24 -8.97
N VAL A 380 -3.65 9.64 -8.06
CA VAL A 380 -3.77 9.85 -6.61
C VAL A 380 -2.47 10.44 -6.09
N THR A 381 -2.58 11.47 -5.25
CA THR A 381 -1.45 12.01 -4.50
C THR A 381 -1.83 12.19 -3.04
N TYR A 382 -0.80 12.22 -2.19
CA TYR A 382 -0.93 12.29 -0.75
C TYR A 382 -0.14 13.48 -0.21
N ASP A 383 -0.80 14.23 0.67
CA ASP A 383 -0.13 15.14 1.58
C ASP A 383 -0.12 14.50 2.97
N SER A 384 1.04 14.41 3.61
CA SER A 384 1.21 13.82 4.94
C SER A 384 1.40 14.92 5.99
N PHE A 385 0.57 14.92 7.04
CA PHE A 385 0.66 15.82 8.18
C PHE A 385 0.94 15.01 9.44
N CYS A 386 2.21 14.96 9.82
CA CYS A 386 2.71 14.07 10.86
C CYS A 386 2.72 14.74 12.23
N SER A 387 2.62 13.94 13.29
CA SER A 387 2.55 14.43 14.68
C SER A 387 3.83 15.09 15.17
N ASN A 388 4.96 14.83 14.51
CA ASN A 388 6.26 15.45 14.79
C ASN A 388 6.45 16.82 14.11
N GLY A 389 5.42 17.36 13.44
CA GLY A 389 5.48 18.61 12.69
C GLY A 389 6.05 18.49 11.28
N ALA A 390 6.52 17.30 10.87
CA ALA A 390 6.92 17.05 9.50
C ALA A 390 5.69 17.08 8.57
N SER A 391 5.85 17.70 7.41
CA SER A 391 4.84 17.69 6.36
C SER A 391 5.47 17.38 5.00
N SER A 392 4.75 16.62 4.19
CA SER A 392 5.12 16.33 2.80
C SER A 392 3.89 16.52 1.92
N ILE A 393 4.05 17.14 0.76
CA ILE A 393 2.94 17.53 -0.13
C ILE A 393 3.12 16.86 -1.50
N GLY A 394 2.03 16.37 -2.09
CA GLY A 394 1.99 15.87 -3.46
C GLY A 394 2.82 14.62 -3.73
N LYS A 395 3.02 13.76 -2.73
CA LYS A 395 3.76 12.50 -2.87
C LYS A 395 2.87 11.40 -3.44
N SER A 396 3.48 10.39 -4.05
CA SER A 396 2.78 9.21 -4.57
C SER A 396 2.25 8.29 -3.46
N ARG A 397 2.77 8.44 -2.23
CA ARG A 397 2.39 7.66 -1.05
C ARG A 397 2.45 8.56 0.19
N GLY A 398 1.56 8.34 1.15
CA GLY A 398 1.66 8.96 2.48
C GLY A 398 2.82 8.35 3.28
N ASP A 399 3.59 9.18 3.98
CA ASP A 399 4.69 8.73 4.86
C ASP A 399 4.73 9.62 6.10
N CYS A 400 4.49 9.01 7.26
CA CYS A 400 4.75 9.61 8.56
C CYS A 400 5.59 8.69 9.42
N ASP A 401 6.68 9.22 9.97
CA ASP A 401 7.53 8.54 10.93
C ASP A 401 7.31 9.07 12.34
N GLY A 402 7.68 8.28 13.35
CA GLY A 402 7.58 8.65 14.76
C GLY A 402 6.13 8.76 15.27
N VAL A 403 5.17 8.05 14.67
CA VAL A 403 3.76 8.06 15.07
C VAL A 403 3.58 7.36 16.42
N GLN A 404 3.14 8.12 17.41
CA GLN A 404 2.91 7.64 18.77
C GLN A 404 1.53 6.99 18.93
N ILE A 405 1.39 6.14 19.96
CA ILE A 405 0.10 5.52 20.32
C ILE A 405 -0.90 6.62 20.69
N ASN A 406 -2.14 6.50 20.21
CA ASN A 406 -3.25 7.45 20.41
C ASN A 406 -3.04 8.87 19.87
N ASN A 407 -1.89 9.19 19.27
CA ASN A 407 -1.64 10.46 18.60
C ASN A 407 -1.99 10.33 17.10
N PRO A 408 -3.07 10.97 16.62
CA PRO A 408 -3.50 10.82 15.24
C PRO A 408 -2.60 11.59 14.27
N VAL A 409 -2.38 11.01 13.08
CA VAL A 409 -1.81 11.71 11.92
C VAL A 409 -2.84 11.80 10.82
N THR A 410 -2.72 12.80 9.96
CA THR A 410 -3.69 13.05 8.88
C THR A 410 -2.99 13.01 7.53
N PHE A 411 -3.60 12.31 6.59
CA PHE A 411 -3.20 12.29 5.19
C PHE A 411 -4.30 12.94 4.37
N GLN A 412 -4.00 13.99 3.61
CA GLN A 412 -4.95 14.50 2.62
C GLN A 412 -4.72 13.77 1.31
N VAL A 413 -5.71 13.01 0.90
CA VAL A 413 -5.72 12.26 -0.36
C VAL A 413 -6.35 13.13 -1.44
N LYS A 414 -5.67 13.33 -2.54
CA LYS A 414 -6.15 14.05 -3.72
C LYS A 414 -6.29 13.08 -4.87
N VAL A 415 -7.49 13.00 -5.46
CA VAL A 415 -7.80 12.10 -6.57
C VAL A 415 -8.28 12.92 -7.75
N MET A 416 -7.66 12.70 -8.91
CA MET A 416 -7.99 13.39 -10.15
C MET A 416 -8.24 12.38 -11.26
N ALA A 417 -9.29 12.60 -12.05
CA ALA A 417 -9.55 11.88 -13.28
C ALA A 417 -9.06 12.68 -14.48
N SER A 418 -8.42 12.05 -15.47
CA SER A 418 -8.03 12.70 -16.73
C SER A 418 -9.20 12.84 -17.71
N GLU A 419 -10.20 11.97 -17.58
CA GLU A 419 -11.37 11.89 -18.46
C GLU A 419 -12.62 11.50 -17.68
N CYS A 420 -13.77 11.43 -18.36
CA CYS A 420 -15.00 10.93 -17.76
C CYS A 420 -14.96 9.41 -17.62
N ILE A 421 -14.58 8.97 -16.43
CA ILE A 421 -14.49 7.56 -16.06
C ILE A 421 -15.86 6.88 -15.92
N GLN A 422 -15.86 5.55 -15.94
CA GLN A 422 -16.99 4.75 -15.47
C GLN A 422 -16.97 4.62 -13.94
N GLU A 423 -18.09 4.22 -13.34
CA GLU A 423 -18.14 3.92 -11.90
C GLU A 423 -17.19 2.77 -11.56
N GLN A 424 -16.33 3.01 -10.58
CA GLN A 424 -15.29 2.06 -10.18
C GLN A 424 -14.92 2.26 -8.70
N SER A 425 -14.10 1.38 -8.17
CA SER A 425 -13.64 1.48 -6.78
C SER A 425 -12.21 1.01 -6.63
N PHE A 426 -11.51 1.60 -5.67
CA PHE A 426 -10.20 1.15 -5.23
C PHE A 426 -10.11 1.23 -3.70
N VAL A 427 -9.06 0.64 -3.13
CA VAL A 427 -8.83 0.63 -1.69
C VAL A 427 -7.56 1.38 -1.35
N ILE A 428 -7.63 2.19 -0.29
CA ILE A 428 -6.47 2.78 0.37
C ILE A 428 -6.22 1.99 1.66
N ARG A 429 -4.96 1.66 1.93
CA ARG A 429 -4.55 0.86 3.09
C ARG A 429 -3.36 1.50 3.79
N ALA A 430 -3.31 1.35 5.11
CA ALA A 430 -2.08 1.64 5.86
C ALA A 430 -1.21 0.37 5.84
N LEU A 431 -0.02 0.43 5.20
CA LEU A 431 0.84 -0.75 5.06
C LEU A 431 1.25 -1.29 6.44
N GLY A 432 1.09 -2.60 6.64
CA GLY A 432 1.30 -3.28 7.93
C GLY A 432 0.04 -3.40 8.78
N PHE A 433 -1.09 -2.82 8.36
CA PHE A 433 -2.37 -2.85 9.07
C PHE A 433 -3.47 -3.41 8.18
N THR A 434 -4.49 -3.99 8.82
CA THR A 434 -5.61 -4.66 8.14
C THR A 434 -6.72 -3.69 7.75
N ASP A 435 -6.72 -2.49 8.31
CA ASP A 435 -7.74 -1.48 8.05
C ASP A 435 -7.57 -0.86 6.66
N THR A 436 -8.69 -0.73 5.96
CA THR A 436 -8.75 -0.15 4.62
C THR A 436 -9.82 0.94 4.54
N VAL A 437 -9.61 1.91 3.66
CA VAL A 437 -10.63 2.86 3.21
C VAL A 437 -11.10 2.46 1.82
N THR A 438 -12.38 2.16 1.66
CA THR A 438 -12.98 1.90 0.36
C THR A 438 -13.33 3.22 -0.33
N VAL A 439 -12.74 3.46 -1.50
CA VAL A 439 -13.00 4.66 -2.29
C VAL A 439 -13.86 4.28 -3.50
N GLN A 440 -15.11 4.72 -3.50
CA GLN A 440 -16.01 4.65 -4.65
C GLN A 440 -15.83 5.89 -5.50
N VAL A 441 -15.64 5.72 -6.80
CA VAL A 441 -15.37 6.81 -7.73
C VAL A 441 -16.48 6.86 -8.77
N ARG A 442 -17.13 8.02 -8.88
CA ARG A 442 -18.21 8.31 -9.81
C ARG A 442 -17.85 9.48 -10.72
N PRO A 443 -18.27 9.47 -11.99
CA PRO A 443 -18.06 10.61 -12.87
C PRO A 443 -18.96 11.78 -12.48
N GLN A 444 -18.43 12.99 -12.60
CA GLN A 444 -19.18 14.24 -12.50
C GLN A 444 -19.01 15.07 -13.78
N CYS A 445 -19.60 14.53 -14.86
CA CYS A 445 -19.53 15.12 -16.20
C CYS A 445 -20.87 15.66 -16.69
N GLU A 446 -21.96 15.20 -16.08
CA GLU A 446 -23.31 15.66 -16.41
C GLU A 446 -23.63 16.96 -15.68
N CYS A 447 -24.40 17.82 -16.36
CA CYS A 447 -24.89 19.06 -15.80
C CYS A 447 -26.26 18.83 -15.16
N GLN A 448 -26.40 19.15 -13.88
CA GLN A 448 -27.69 19.13 -13.18
C GLN A 448 -28.46 20.42 -13.49
N CYS A 449 -28.92 20.53 -14.74
CA CYS A 449 -29.71 21.66 -15.21
C CYS A 449 -31.11 21.64 -14.60
N ARG A 450 -31.82 22.78 -14.62
CA ARG A 450 -33.19 22.85 -14.06
C ARG A 450 -34.13 21.93 -14.84
N ASP A 451 -35.12 21.35 -14.14
CA ASP A 451 -36.18 20.54 -14.75
C ASP A 451 -37.02 21.39 -15.71
N GLN A 452 -36.85 21.15 -17.01
CA GLN A 452 -37.48 21.91 -18.10
C GLN A 452 -38.77 21.24 -18.63
N SER A 453 -39.44 20.44 -17.79
CA SER A 453 -40.69 19.73 -18.14
C SER A 453 -41.83 20.66 -18.58
N ARG A 454 -41.78 21.96 -18.20
CA ARG A 454 -42.75 22.99 -18.61
C ARG A 454 -42.40 23.71 -19.92
N GLU A 455 -41.27 23.40 -20.54
CA GLU A 455 -40.67 24.18 -21.64
C GLU A 455 -40.58 23.41 -22.97
N GLN A 456 -41.15 22.20 -23.05
CA GLN A 456 -41.14 21.36 -24.26
C GLN A 456 -41.75 22.03 -25.50
N SER A 457 -42.67 22.99 -25.33
CA SER A 457 -43.26 23.76 -26.42
C SER A 457 -42.28 24.72 -27.10
N LEU A 458 -41.16 25.07 -26.46
CA LEU A 458 -40.16 26.02 -26.99
C LEU A 458 -39.30 25.42 -28.12
N CYS A 459 -39.21 24.09 -28.20
CA CYS A 459 -38.41 23.39 -29.22
C CYS A 459 -39.22 22.96 -30.45
N GLY A 460 -40.31 23.67 -30.77
CA GLY A 460 -41.14 23.38 -31.96
C GLY A 460 -41.78 21.99 -31.97
N GLY A 461 -41.92 21.35 -30.79
CA GLY A 461 -42.62 20.07 -30.61
C GLY A 461 -41.86 18.81 -31.06
N LYS A 462 -40.65 18.93 -31.62
CA LYS A 462 -39.84 17.78 -32.12
C LYS A 462 -38.47 17.61 -31.45
N GLY A 463 -38.15 18.47 -30.47
CA GLY A 463 -36.88 18.42 -29.72
C GLY A 463 -37.12 18.44 -28.21
N VAL A 464 -36.09 18.01 -27.46
CA VAL A 464 -36.08 18.05 -25.99
C VAL A 464 -35.22 19.23 -25.56
N MET A 465 -35.72 20.02 -24.61
CA MET A 465 -34.96 21.11 -23.99
C MET A 465 -33.98 20.51 -22.96
N GLU A 466 -32.69 20.76 -23.15
CA GLU A 466 -31.62 20.27 -22.27
C GLU A 466 -30.65 21.43 -21.99
N CYS A 467 -30.54 21.87 -20.73
CA CYS A 467 -29.58 22.90 -20.32
C CYS A 467 -29.64 24.20 -21.14
N GLY A 468 -30.85 24.61 -21.55
CA GLY A 468 -31.08 25.86 -22.28
C GLY A 468 -30.86 25.79 -23.79
N ILE A 469 -30.62 24.60 -24.36
CA ILE A 469 -30.57 24.34 -25.80
C ILE A 469 -31.58 23.27 -26.22
N CYS A 470 -32.11 23.37 -27.44
CA CYS A 470 -33.05 22.39 -27.99
C CYS A 470 -32.27 21.29 -28.71
N ARG A 471 -32.40 20.05 -28.25
CA ARG A 471 -31.75 18.89 -28.85
C ARG A 471 -32.75 18.14 -29.73
N SER A 472 -32.55 18.19 -31.04
CA SER A 472 -33.36 17.46 -32.03
C SER A 472 -32.72 16.10 -32.31
N GLY A 473 -33.50 15.01 -32.24
CA GLY A 473 -33.00 13.65 -32.50
C GLY A 473 -32.70 13.33 -33.97
N PHE A 474 -32.89 14.29 -34.89
CA PHE A 474 -32.65 14.13 -36.31
C PHE A 474 -31.61 15.15 -36.79
N LEU A 475 -30.42 14.66 -37.14
CA LEU A 475 -29.50 15.38 -38.03
C LEU A 475 -30.24 15.67 -39.33
N GLN A 476 -30.49 16.94 -39.60
CA GLN A 476 -30.97 17.41 -40.89
C GLN A 476 -29.82 17.20 -41.89
N LEU A 477 -29.81 16.03 -42.52
CA LEU A 477 -29.04 15.79 -43.74
C LEU A 477 -29.54 16.79 -44.78
N TRP A 478 -28.63 17.67 -45.18
CA TRP A 478 -28.67 18.53 -46.36
C TRP A 478 -29.78 18.21 -47.36
N GLN A 479 -30.68 19.18 -47.56
CA GLN A 479 -31.34 19.34 -48.85
C GLN A 479 -31.10 20.79 -49.31
N MET A 480 -30.16 20.87 -50.26
CA MET A 480 -29.88 21.90 -51.29
C MET A 480 -30.22 23.36 -51.00
#